data_AF-A0A953BQ68-F1
#
_entry.id   AF-A0A953BQ68-F1
#
_cell.length_a   1.000
_cell.length_b   1.000
_cell.length_c   1.000
_cell.angle_alpha   90.00
_cell.angle_beta   90.00
_cell.angle_gamma   90.00
#
_symmetry.space_group_name_H-M   'P 1'
#
loop_
_entity.id
_entity.type
_entity.pdbx_description
1 polymer ?
#
loop_
_entity_poly.entity_id
_entity_poly.type
_entity_poly.pdbx_seq_one_letter_code
_entity_poly.pdbx_strand_id
1 'polypeptide(L)'
;MSLGIYKQGQGYWVRVMTAVLLAVATLGAAGWVANQVSVFETRLPRNTWRLTLDNVSGTVNPGDRVELIGKAEVSGAPAPILGTAEVVSYAPAQEELILRRVEMSVAGTGPDSSVRVALPARSFAADYRVRPAGIPLIEPKLLIGISVGVVLLLGSMLAYYFVGVRRGSVEFLINTDMEMKKVNWSTPREVRGSTIVVICACFIIATFLFGIDLMFQWFFRVIGILVDVQSTTV
;
A
#
# COMPACT_ATOMS: atom_id res chain seq x y z
N MET A 1 -30.49 22.76 27.00
CA MET A 1 -29.12 23.01 26.52
C MET A 1 -28.76 24.42 26.94
N SER A 2 -27.75 24.59 27.80
CA SER A 2 -27.31 25.92 28.21
C SER A 2 -26.72 26.62 26.98
N LEU A 3 -27.39 27.66 26.48
CA LEU A 3 -26.86 28.57 25.45
C LEU A 3 -25.73 29.39 26.08
N GLY A 4 -24.58 28.74 26.31
CA GLY A 4 -23.37 29.38 26.77
C GLY A 4 -22.81 30.24 25.65
N ILE A 5 -22.71 31.55 25.87
CA ILE A 5 -22.06 32.47 24.95
C ILE A 5 -20.59 32.04 24.81
N TYR A 6 -20.20 31.55 23.63
CA TYR A 6 -18.82 31.19 23.35
C TYR A 6 -17.95 32.45 23.32
N LYS A 7 -16.83 32.43 24.06
CA LYS A 7 -15.82 33.48 23.93
C LYS A 7 -15.05 33.29 22.63
N GLN A 8 -14.72 34.38 21.96
CA GLN A 8 -13.90 34.36 20.75
C GLN A 8 -12.58 33.61 21.02
N GLY A 9 -12.28 32.61 20.18
CA GLY A 9 -11.06 31.80 20.28
C GLY A 9 -11.13 30.55 21.18
N GLN A 10 -12.26 30.25 21.84
CA GLN A 10 -12.39 29.02 22.65
C GLN A 10 -12.17 27.74 21.83
N GLY A 11 -11.29 26.85 22.27
CA GLY A 11 -10.98 25.61 21.56
C GLY A 11 -10.35 25.80 20.18
N TYR A 12 -9.82 26.99 19.86
CA TYR A 12 -9.20 27.25 18.54
C TYR A 12 -8.03 26.30 18.28
N TRP A 13 -7.04 26.26 19.17
CA TRP A 13 -5.83 25.46 18.99
C TRP A 13 -6.11 23.97 18.95
N VAL A 14 -6.94 23.45 19.85
CA VAL A 14 -7.32 22.02 19.85
C VAL A 14 -8.03 21.63 18.56
N ARG A 15 -8.92 22.48 18.04
CA ARG A 15 -9.59 22.26 16.76
C ARG A 15 -8.62 22.29 15.58
N VAL A 16 -7.71 23.27 15.54
CA VAL A 16 -6.69 23.37 14.49
C VAL A 16 -5.75 22.17 14.52
N MET A 17 -5.24 21.78 15.69
CA MET A 17 -4.36 20.61 15.83
C MET A 17 -5.08 19.31 15.46
N THR A 18 -6.36 19.18 15.80
CA THR A 18 -7.18 18.02 15.38
C THR A 18 -7.36 18.00 13.86
N ALA A 19 -7.64 19.14 13.23
CA ALA A 19 -7.75 19.25 11.78
C ALA A 19 -6.41 18.93 11.09
N VAL A 20 -5.29 19.41 11.62
CA VAL A 20 -3.94 19.10 11.13
C VAL A 20 -3.65 17.61 11.24
N LEU A 21 -3.97 16.97 12.38
CA LEU A 21 -3.79 15.53 12.55
C LEU A 21 -4.60 14.73 11.53
N LEU A 22 -5.88 15.10 11.32
CA LEU A 22 -6.72 14.48 10.29
C LEU A 22 -6.17 14.72 8.88
N ALA A 23 -5.62 15.90 8.61
CA ALA A 23 -4.99 16.20 7.32
C ALA A 23 -3.74 15.35 7.08
N VAL A 24 -2.86 15.20 8.08
CA VAL A 24 -1.67 14.33 7.99
C VAL A 24 -2.08 12.87 7.78
N ALA A 25 -3.07 12.39 8.53
CA ALA A 25 -3.60 11.04 8.35
C ALA A 25 -4.19 10.84 6.94
N THR A 26 -4.91 11.83 6.42
CA THR A 26 -5.48 11.81 5.06
C THR A 26 -4.38 11.78 4.00
N LEU A 27 -3.32 12.58 4.16
CA LEU A 27 -2.17 12.58 3.24
C LEU A 27 -1.45 11.23 3.25
N GLY A 28 -1.26 10.63 4.43
CA GLY A 28 -0.70 9.29 4.56
C GLY A 28 -1.57 8.23 3.88
N ALA A 29 -2.89 8.28 4.07
CA ALA A 29 -3.83 7.40 3.40
C ALA A 29 -3.83 7.58 1.88
N ALA A 30 -3.73 8.82 1.39
CA ALA A 30 -3.63 9.12 -0.04
C ALA A 30 -2.35 8.53 -0.66
N GLY A 31 -1.21 8.68 0.02
CA GLY A 31 0.05 8.05 -0.40
C GLY A 31 -0.03 6.52 -0.41
N TRP A 32 -0.69 5.92 0.57
CA TRP A 32 -0.94 4.48 0.58
C TRP A 32 -1.84 4.04 -0.58
N VAL A 33 -2.94 4.75 -0.85
CA VAL A 33 -3.86 4.44 -1.97
C VAL A 33 -3.13 4.54 -3.31
N ALA A 34 -2.26 5.54 -3.51
CA ALA A 34 -1.47 5.64 -4.74
C ALA A 34 -0.62 4.38 -4.99
N ASN A 35 -0.02 3.82 -3.94
CA ASN A 35 0.76 2.57 -4.03
C ASN A 35 -0.13 1.35 -4.28
N GLN A 36 -1.35 1.29 -3.73
CA GLN A 36 -2.27 0.19 -4.01
C GLN A 36 -2.78 0.23 -5.45
N VAL A 37 -3.02 1.44 -5.96
CA VAL A 37 -3.50 1.66 -7.32
C VAL A 37 -2.47 1.23 -8.36
N SER A 38 -1.18 1.53 -8.16
CA SER A 38 -0.13 1.10 -9.10
C SER A 38 0.00 -0.43 -9.14
N VAL A 39 -0.13 -1.10 -8.00
CA VAL A 39 -0.16 -2.57 -7.94
C VAL A 39 -1.40 -3.11 -8.66
N PHE A 40 -2.56 -2.50 -8.45
CA PHE A 40 -3.80 -2.91 -9.10
C PHE A 40 -3.76 -2.74 -10.62
N GLU A 41 -3.17 -1.66 -11.11
CA GLU A 41 -3.00 -1.39 -12.55
C GLU A 41 -2.27 -2.53 -13.26
N THR A 42 -1.24 -3.12 -12.65
CA THR A 42 -0.51 -4.26 -13.25
C THR A 42 -1.38 -5.50 -13.42
N ARG A 43 -2.48 -5.63 -12.66
CA ARG A 43 -3.40 -6.76 -12.71
C ARG A 43 -4.61 -6.53 -13.62
N LEU A 44 -4.79 -5.33 -14.15
CA LEU A 44 -5.91 -5.03 -15.03
C LEU A 44 -5.73 -5.76 -16.37
N PRO A 45 -6.79 -6.42 -16.90
CA PRO A 45 -6.71 -7.10 -18.18
C PRO A 45 -6.43 -6.08 -19.29
N ARG A 46 -5.36 -6.33 -20.05
CA ARG A 46 -4.99 -5.51 -21.21
C ARG A 46 -5.65 -6.11 -22.44
N ASN A 47 -6.68 -5.44 -22.94
CA ASN A 47 -7.46 -5.92 -24.09
C ASN A 47 -6.88 -5.47 -25.44
N THR A 48 -5.95 -4.51 -25.42
CA THR A 48 -5.32 -3.94 -26.61
C THR A 48 -3.80 -4.09 -26.50
N TRP A 49 -3.17 -4.60 -27.54
CA TRP A 49 -1.74 -4.87 -27.59
C TRP A 49 -1.12 -4.18 -28.80
N ARG A 50 -0.02 -3.48 -28.56
CA ARG A 50 0.83 -2.92 -29.60
C ARG A 50 1.96 -3.90 -29.88
N LEU A 51 2.13 -4.21 -31.16
CA LEU A 51 3.21 -5.03 -31.68
C LEU A 51 4.03 -4.19 -32.65
N THR A 52 5.35 -4.24 -32.51
CA THR A 52 6.27 -3.74 -33.53
C THR A 52 6.83 -4.93 -34.27
N LEU A 53 6.60 -4.98 -35.57
CA LEU A 53 6.91 -6.12 -36.42
C LEU A 53 8.28 -5.97 -37.08
N ASP A 54 8.86 -7.09 -37.48
CA ASP A 54 10.03 -7.22 -38.32
C ASP A 54 9.78 -8.31 -39.39
N ASN A 55 10.52 -8.28 -40.49
CA ASN A 55 10.40 -9.26 -41.58
C ASN A 55 8.95 -9.48 -42.05
N VAL A 56 8.21 -8.39 -42.27
CA VAL A 56 6.79 -8.47 -42.64
C VAL A 56 6.65 -9.00 -44.07
N SER A 57 5.87 -10.07 -44.22
CA SER A 57 5.43 -10.60 -45.51
C SER A 57 3.92 -10.51 -45.61
N GLY A 58 3.39 -10.01 -46.74
CA GLY A 58 1.94 -9.88 -46.97
C GLY A 58 1.32 -8.55 -46.50
N THR A 59 -0.02 -8.46 -46.56
CA THR A 59 -0.80 -7.30 -46.10
C THR A 59 -1.95 -7.75 -45.20
N VAL A 60 -2.30 -6.93 -44.20
CA VAL A 60 -3.39 -7.21 -43.25
C VAL A 60 -4.32 -6.02 -43.19
N ASN A 61 -5.63 -6.30 -43.17
CA ASN A 61 -6.65 -5.28 -43.03
C ASN A 61 -7.21 -5.26 -41.59
N PRO A 62 -7.71 -4.10 -41.13
CA PRO A 62 -8.50 -4.02 -39.91
C PRO A 62 -9.67 -5.01 -39.93
N GLY A 63 -9.86 -5.75 -38.84
CA GLY A 63 -10.90 -6.77 -38.66
C GLY A 63 -10.46 -8.21 -38.97
N ASP A 64 -9.28 -8.42 -39.56
CA ASP A 64 -8.78 -9.76 -39.81
C ASP A 64 -8.38 -10.46 -38.48
N ARG A 65 -8.62 -11.77 -38.36
CA ARG A 65 -8.18 -12.58 -37.21
C ARG A 65 -6.81 -13.16 -37.47
N VAL A 66 -5.88 -12.90 -36.54
CA VAL A 66 -4.49 -13.33 -36.61
C VAL A 66 -4.21 -14.38 -35.56
N GLU A 67 -3.35 -15.33 -35.91
CA GLU A 67 -2.86 -16.37 -35.01
C GLU A 67 -1.55 -15.90 -34.38
N LEU A 68 -1.48 -15.96 -33.05
CA LEU A 68 -0.29 -15.68 -32.26
C LEU A 68 0.48 -16.98 -32.11
N ILE A 69 1.70 -17.03 -32.66
CA ILE A 69 2.54 -18.21 -32.69
C ILE A 69 3.68 -18.06 -31.68
N GLY A 70 3.89 -19.08 -30.86
CA GLY A 70 4.93 -19.13 -29.83
C GLY A 70 6.31 -19.47 -30.35
N LYS A 71 7.29 -19.53 -29.44
CA LYS A 71 8.63 -20.03 -29.76
C LYS A 71 8.57 -21.54 -29.99
N ALA A 72 9.20 -22.04 -31.06
CA ALA A 72 9.38 -23.48 -31.23
C ALA A 72 10.35 -24.01 -30.16
N GLU A 73 9.90 -24.99 -29.36
CA GLU A 73 10.64 -25.56 -28.23
C GLU A 73 11.78 -26.50 -28.67
N VAL A 74 11.69 -27.04 -29.90
CA VAL A 74 12.69 -27.89 -30.54
C VAL A 74 12.91 -27.40 -31.97
N SER A 75 14.17 -27.29 -32.40
CA SER A 75 14.53 -26.88 -33.76
C SER A 75 13.96 -27.88 -34.77
N GLY A 76 12.95 -27.47 -35.55
CA GLY A 76 12.25 -28.32 -36.54
C GLY A 76 10.84 -28.80 -36.17
N ALA A 77 10.32 -28.50 -34.97
CA ALA A 77 8.93 -28.76 -34.61
C ALA A 77 7.99 -27.60 -35.03
N PRO A 78 6.72 -27.86 -35.40
CA PRO A 78 5.76 -26.79 -35.68
C PRO A 78 5.53 -25.95 -34.42
N ALA A 79 5.71 -24.63 -34.55
CA ALA A 79 5.56 -23.72 -33.42
C ALA A 79 4.10 -23.73 -32.91
N PRO A 80 3.88 -23.77 -31.59
CA PRO A 80 2.54 -23.87 -31.03
C PRO A 80 1.75 -22.57 -31.27
N ILE A 81 0.48 -22.72 -31.68
CA ILE A 81 -0.47 -21.60 -31.75
C ILE A 81 -0.90 -21.28 -30.32
N LEU A 82 -0.52 -20.09 -29.85
CA LEU A 82 -0.78 -19.65 -28.49
C LEU A 82 -2.16 -19.00 -28.33
N GLY A 83 -2.70 -18.42 -29.41
CA GLY A 83 -4.01 -17.76 -29.38
C GLY A 83 -4.39 -17.09 -30.68
N THR A 84 -5.57 -16.47 -30.70
CA THR A 84 -6.04 -15.64 -31.81
C THR A 84 -6.26 -14.20 -31.35
N ALA A 85 -6.14 -13.24 -32.24
CA ALA A 85 -6.39 -11.83 -31.97
C ALA A 85 -7.02 -11.12 -33.17
N GLU A 86 -7.77 -10.06 -32.92
CA GLU A 86 -8.39 -9.21 -33.96
C GLU A 86 -7.48 -8.03 -34.29
N VAL A 87 -7.18 -7.77 -35.57
CA VAL A 87 -6.43 -6.57 -35.98
C VAL A 87 -7.31 -5.34 -35.90
N VAL A 88 -6.87 -4.33 -35.15
CA VAL A 88 -7.52 -3.01 -35.12
C VAL A 88 -6.95 -2.10 -36.19
N SER A 89 -5.63 -2.07 -36.31
CA SER A 89 -4.95 -1.25 -37.31
C SER A 89 -3.57 -1.79 -37.62
N TYR A 90 -3.16 -1.66 -38.88
CA TYR A 90 -1.82 -1.97 -39.35
C TYR A 90 -1.23 -0.74 -40.04
N ALA A 91 -0.11 -0.23 -39.53
CA ALA A 91 0.61 0.91 -40.08
C ALA A 91 1.92 0.43 -40.72
N PRO A 92 1.95 0.16 -42.04
CA PRO A 92 3.12 -0.43 -42.70
C PRO A 92 4.36 0.46 -42.65
N ALA A 93 4.18 1.79 -42.68
CA ALA A 93 5.28 2.75 -42.60
C ALA A 93 5.97 2.81 -41.22
N GLN A 94 5.31 2.33 -40.18
CA GLN A 94 5.80 2.34 -38.79
C GLN A 94 6.06 0.92 -38.27
N GLU A 95 5.83 -0.09 -39.11
CA GLU A 95 5.89 -1.52 -38.76
C GLU A 95 5.06 -1.85 -37.50
N GLU A 96 3.99 -1.09 -37.24
CA GLU A 96 3.18 -1.18 -36.03
C GLU A 96 1.85 -1.90 -36.33
N LEU A 97 1.54 -2.92 -35.53
CA LEU A 97 0.29 -3.67 -35.58
C LEU A 97 -0.39 -3.57 -34.21
N ILE A 98 -1.63 -3.09 -34.20
CA ILE A 98 -2.45 -3.01 -32.98
C ILE A 98 -3.48 -4.12 -33.02
N LEU A 99 -3.47 -4.95 -31.98
CA LEU A 99 -4.38 -6.07 -31.78
C LEU A 99 -5.35 -5.80 -30.65
N ARG A 100 -6.57 -6.35 -30.76
CA ARG A 100 -7.60 -6.33 -29.72
C ARG A 100 -8.19 -7.73 -29.56
N ARG A 101 -8.84 -7.99 -28.42
CA ARG A 101 -9.53 -9.25 -28.11
C ARG A 101 -8.60 -10.45 -28.33
N VAL A 102 -7.47 -10.44 -27.62
CA VAL A 102 -6.53 -11.55 -27.67
C VAL A 102 -7.08 -12.70 -26.83
N GLU A 103 -7.42 -13.80 -27.48
CA GLU A 103 -7.92 -15.03 -26.88
C GLU A 103 -6.81 -16.08 -26.91
N MET A 104 -6.24 -16.42 -25.75
CA MET A 104 -5.20 -17.44 -25.65
C MET A 104 -5.83 -18.84 -25.56
N SER A 105 -5.38 -19.76 -26.41
CA SER A 105 -5.87 -21.15 -26.42
C SER A 105 -5.17 -22.02 -25.37
N VAL A 106 -4.03 -21.57 -24.82
CA VAL A 106 -3.23 -22.31 -23.86
C VAL A 106 -3.26 -21.61 -22.49
N ALA A 107 -3.73 -22.33 -21.47
CA ALA A 107 -3.84 -21.82 -20.10
C ALA A 107 -2.46 -21.45 -19.53
N GLY A 108 -2.33 -20.25 -18.96
CA GLY A 108 -1.09 -19.75 -18.36
C GLY A 108 -0.09 -19.10 -19.33
N THR A 109 -0.42 -18.97 -20.61
CA THR A 109 0.40 -18.23 -21.59
C THR A 109 -0.22 -16.87 -21.88
N GLY A 110 0.61 -15.82 -21.90
CA GLY A 110 0.20 -14.47 -22.28
C GLY A 110 0.66 -14.09 -23.70
N PRO A 111 0.09 -13.03 -24.30
CA PRO A 111 0.48 -12.57 -25.64
C PRO A 111 1.97 -12.20 -25.74
N ASP A 112 2.59 -11.87 -24.61
CA ASP A 112 4.02 -11.62 -24.40
C ASP A 112 4.93 -12.83 -24.68
N SER A 113 4.39 -14.04 -24.65
CA SER A 113 5.11 -15.29 -24.97
C SER A 113 5.11 -15.66 -26.45
N SER A 114 4.34 -14.93 -27.27
CA SER A 114 4.36 -15.12 -28.72
C SER A 114 5.64 -14.57 -29.33
N VAL A 115 6.11 -15.20 -30.41
CA VAL A 115 7.30 -14.79 -31.19
C VAL A 115 6.93 -14.33 -32.61
N ARG A 116 5.80 -14.78 -33.15
CA ARG A 116 5.36 -14.47 -34.52
C ARG A 116 3.84 -14.26 -34.60
N VAL A 117 3.40 -13.48 -35.58
CA VAL A 117 1.99 -13.38 -35.98
C VAL A 117 1.84 -13.93 -37.38
N ALA A 118 0.84 -14.76 -37.60
CA ALA A 118 0.48 -15.20 -38.94
C ALA A 118 -1.02 -15.04 -39.22
N LEU A 119 -1.36 -14.73 -40.46
CA LEU A 119 -2.69 -14.96 -41.02
C LEU A 119 -2.56 -15.96 -42.16
N PRO A 120 -2.90 -17.24 -41.93
CA PRO A 120 -2.85 -18.27 -42.96
C PRO A 120 -3.72 -17.95 -44.17
N ALA A 121 -4.85 -17.24 -43.97
CA ALA A 121 -5.81 -16.91 -45.01
C ALA A 121 -5.31 -15.89 -46.06
N ARG A 122 -4.26 -15.10 -45.76
CA ARG A 122 -3.73 -14.06 -46.65
C ARG A 122 -2.21 -14.12 -46.83
N SER A 123 -1.60 -15.24 -46.45
CA SER A 123 -0.14 -15.41 -46.48
C SER A 123 0.61 -14.28 -45.77
N PHE A 124 0.03 -13.73 -44.70
CA PHE A 124 0.73 -12.75 -43.88
C PHE A 124 1.50 -13.45 -42.78
N ALA A 125 2.77 -13.13 -42.66
CA ALA A 125 3.59 -13.54 -41.53
C ALA A 125 4.55 -12.42 -41.17
N ALA A 126 4.66 -12.15 -39.87
CA ALA A 126 5.57 -11.16 -39.33
C ALA A 126 6.18 -11.64 -38.02
N ASP A 127 7.45 -11.34 -37.82
CA ASP A 127 8.18 -11.62 -36.59
C ASP A 127 8.11 -10.40 -35.66
N TYR A 128 8.27 -10.58 -34.35
CA TYR A 128 8.32 -9.43 -33.43
C TYR A 128 9.72 -8.83 -33.34
N ARG A 129 9.83 -7.51 -33.54
CA ARG A 129 11.06 -6.76 -33.24
C ARG A 129 11.21 -6.48 -31.74
N VAL A 130 10.10 -6.17 -31.07
CA VAL A 130 10.04 -5.83 -29.64
C VAL A 130 8.92 -6.62 -28.97
N ARG A 131 9.09 -6.91 -27.68
CA ARG A 131 8.07 -7.60 -26.88
C ARG A 131 6.70 -6.89 -26.98
N PRO A 132 5.60 -7.64 -27.14
CA PRO A 132 4.26 -7.09 -27.16
C PRO A 132 3.98 -6.18 -25.96
N ALA A 133 3.59 -4.93 -26.21
CA ALA A 133 3.28 -3.97 -25.17
C ALA A 133 1.77 -3.76 -25.08
N GLY A 134 1.15 -4.24 -24.00
CA GLY A 134 -0.27 -3.99 -23.75
C GLY A 134 -0.51 -2.52 -23.41
N ILE A 135 -1.42 -1.86 -24.13
CA ILE A 135 -1.81 -0.47 -23.89
C ILE A 135 -2.81 -0.46 -22.73
N PRO A 136 -2.58 0.35 -21.67
CA PRO A 136 -3.52 0.43 -20.56
C PRO A 136 -4.82 1.12 -21.00
N LEU A 137 -5.97 0.62 -20.54
CA LEU A 137 -7.30 1.15 -20.87
C LEU A 137 -7.51 2.59 -20.34
N ILE A 138 -6.87 2.90 -19.21
CA ILE A 138 -6.89 4.21 -18.56
C ILE A 138 -5.45 4.61 -18.32
N GLU A 139 -5.09 5.87 -18.58
CA GLU A 139 -3.75 6.35 -18.32
C GLU A 139 -3.42 6.19 -16.81
N PRO A 140 -2.32 5.50 -16.45
CA PRO A 140 -1.98 5.18 -15.06
C PRO A 140 -1.98 6.41 -14.14
N LYS A 141 -1.43 7.52 -14.66
CA LYS A 141 -1.34 8.79 -13.95
C LYS A 141 -2.72 9.37 -13.62
N LEU A 142 -3.68 9.24 -14.54
CA LEU A 142 -5.05 9.69 -14.33
C LEU A 142 -5.74 8.86 -13.25
N LEU A 143 -5.57 7.53 -13.29
CA LEU A 143 -6.21 6.62 -12.35
C LEU A 143 -5.70 6.83 -10.92
N ILE A 144 -4.38 7.02 -10.75
CA ILE A 144 -3.77 7.41 -9.47
C ILE A 144 -4.29 8.78 -9.03
N GLY A 145 -4.29 9.77 -9.93
CA GLY A 145 -4.73 11.12 -9.63
C GLY A 145 -6.18 11.19 -9.15
N ILE A 146 -7.10 10.50 -9.81
CA ILE A 146 -8.51 10.40 -9.41
C ILE A 146 -8.63 9.76 -8.03
N SER A 147 -7.95 8.63 -7.82
CA SER A 147 -8.03 7.89 -6.55
C SER A 147 -7.52 8.73 -5.37
N VAL A 148 -6.37 9.39 -5.55
CA VAL A 148 -5.81 10.32 -4.56
C VAL A 148 -6.74 11.51 -4.32
N GLY A 149 -7.29 12.10 -5.39
CA GLY A 149 -8.22 13.23 -5.29
C GLY A 149 -9.47 12.90 -4.48
N VAL A 150 -10.05 11.71 -4.67
CA VAL A 150 -11.21 11.23 -3.90
C VAL A 150 -10.86 11.11 -2.41
N VAL A 151 -9.70 10.53 -2.08
CA VAL A 151 -9.26 10.38 -0.68
C VAL A 151 -9.06 11.74 -0.02
N LEU A 152 -8.42 12.69 -0.69
CA LEU A 152 -8.21 14.04 -0.17
C LEU A 152 -9.53 14.78 0.03
N LEU A 153 -10.48 14.65 -0.90
CA LEU A 153 -11.80 15.26 -0.80
C LEU A 153 -12.57 14.68 0.40
N LEU A 154 -12.61 13.35 0.53
CA LEU A 154 -13.30 12.71 1.65
C LEU A 154 -12.66 13.04 2.99
N GLY A 155 -11.32 13.04 3.08
CA GLY A 155 -10.62 13.36 4.31
C GLY A 155 -10.77 14.83 4.72
N SER A 156 -10.73 15.77 3.77
CA SER A 156 -10.99 17.20 4.03
C SER A 156 -12.45 17.44 4.45
N MET A 157 -13.41 16.79 3.78
CA MET A 157 -14.82 16.83 4.15
C MET A 157 -15.04 16.27 5.57
N LEU A 158 -14.40 15.15 5.91
CA LEU A 158 -14.46 14.55 7.24
C LEU A 158 -13.85 15.47 8.30
N ALA A 159 -12.69 16.08 8.04
CA ALA A 159 -12.04 17.01 8.94
C ALA A 159 -12.93 18.24 9.20
N TYR A 160 -13.50 18.83 8.14
CA TYR A 160 -14.44 19.94 8.27
C TYR A 160 -15.70 19.54 9.05
N TYR A 161 -16.27 18.38 8.74
CA TYR A 161 -17.46 17.87 9.41
C TYR A 161 -17.21 17.65 10.91
N PHE A 162 -16.10 17.00 11.27
CA PHE A 162 -15.77 16.68 12.66
C PHE A 162 -15.37 17.90 13.49
N VAL A 163 -14.57 18.82 12.92
CA VAL A 163 -13.99 19.96 13.65
C VAL A 163 -14.87 21.21 13.59
N GLY A 164 -15.68 21.38 12.54
CA GLY A 164 -16.45 22.59 12.29
C GLY A 164 -17.97 22.44 12.37
N VAL A 165 -18.52 21.30 11.95
CA VAL A 165 -19.98 21.15 11.77
C VAL A 165 -20.64 20.38 12.92
N ARG A 166 -20.02 19.27 13.34
CA ARG A 166 -20.60 18.37 14.35
C ARG A 166 -20.51 18.98 15.75
N ARG A 167 -21.61 19.59 16.21
CA ARG A 167 -21.72 20.29 17.51
C ARG A 167 -21.13 19.51 18.69
N GLY A 168 -21.43 18.21 18.82
CA GLY A 168 -20.90 17.40 19.92
C GLY A 168 -19.38 17.25 19.91
N SER A 169 -18.77 17.05 18.72
CA SER A 169 -17.30 17.03 18.59
C SER A 169 -16.70 18.40 18.91
N VAL A 170 -17.33 19.48 18.45
CA VAL A 170 -16.87 20.85 18.73
C VAL A 170 -16.92 21.16 20.22
N GLU A 171 -18.01 20.84 20.90
CA GLU A 171 -18.15 21.00 22.35
C GLU A 171 -17.10 20.16 23.11
N PHE A 172 -16.86 18.92 22.69
CA PHE A 172 -15.81 18.09 23.27
C PHE A 172 -14.41 18.68 23.12
N LEU A 173 -14.06 19.18 21.93
CA LEU A 173 -12.76 19.81 21.66
C LEU A 173 -12.59 21.11 22.45
N ILE A 174 -13.67 21.89 22.62
CA ILE A 174 -13.67 23.10 23.45
C ILE A 174 -13.50 22.74 24.93
N ASN A 175 -14.23 21.74 25.44
CA ASN A 175 -14.11 21.30 26.83
C ASN A 175 -12.72 20.74 27.12
N THR A 176 -12.14 20.00 26.19
CA THR A 176 -10.75 19.52 26.28
C THR A 176 -9.75 20.68 26.36
N ASP A 177 -9.88 21.71 25.53
CA ASP A 177 -9.04 22.92 25.61
C ASP A 177 -9.18 23.64 26.97
N MET A 178 -10.40 23.73 27.48
CA MET A 178 -10.67 24.35 28.79
C MET A 178 -10.12 23.51 29.95
N GLU A 179 -10.13 22.18 29.84
CA GLU A 179 -9.57 21.30 30.86
C GLU A 179 -8.04 21.35 30.86
N MET A 180 -7.42 21.33 29.68
CA MET A 180 -5.96 21.42 29.54
C MET A 180 -5.39 22.75 30.05
N LYS A 181 -6.15 23.85 29.99
CA LYS A 181 -5.73 25.14 30.57
C LYS A 181 -5.73 25.17 32.10
N LYS A 182 -6.41 24.21 32.76
CA LYS A 182 -6.36 24.07 34.22
C LYS A 182 -5.08 23.35 34.67
N VAL A 183 -4.41 22.65 33.76
CA VAL A 183 -3.18 21.93 34.05
C VAL A 183 -2.06 22.95 34.26
N ASN A 184 -1.58 23.05 35.49
CA ASN A 184 -0.31 23.69 35.78
C ASN A 184 0.81 22.74 35.38
N TRP A 185 1.65 23.14 34.43
CA TRP A 185 2.85 22.37 34.12
C TRP A 185 3.81 22.45 35.31
N SER A 186 4.16 21.30 35.88
CA SER A 186 5.09 21.22 37.01
C SER A 186 6.42 21.86 36.66
N THR A 187 6.99 22.59 37.61
CA THR A 187 8.32 23.17 37.43
C THR A 187 9.36 22.04 37.33
N PRO A 188 10.49 22.22 36.61
CA PRO A 188 11.52 21.18 36.51
C PRO A 188 12.08 20.75 37.87
N ARG A 189 11.94 21.59 38.91
CA ARG A 189 12.29 21.27 40.29
C ARG A 189 11.31 20.27 40.91
N GLU A 190 10.01 20.49 40.73
CA GLU A 190 8.96 19.56 41.18
C GLU A 190 9.06 18.21 40.47
N VAL A 191 9.28 18.22 39.15
CA VAL A 191 9.47 16.98 38.38
C VAL A 191 10.66 16.19 38.92
N ARG A 192 11.80 16.84 39.16
CA ARG A 192 12.97 16.18 39.75
C ARG A 192 12.69 15.64 41.16
N GLY A 193 11.96 16.40 41.99
CA GLY A 193 11.53 15.96 43.31
C GLY A 193 10.69 14.69 43.25
N SER A 194 9.66 14.68 42.40
CA SER A 194 8.79 13.51 42.21
C SER A 194 9.55 12.29 41.68
N THR A 195 10.46 12.48 40.72
CA THR A 195 11.25 11.38 40.15
C THR A 195 12.20 10.77 41.18
N ILE A 196 12.87 11.59 42.02
CA ILE A 196 13.78 11.08 43.06
C ILE A 196 13.01 10.23 44.08
N VAL A 197 11.82 10.66 44.50
CA VAL A 197 11.00 9.89 45.44
C VAL A 197 10.66 8.50 44.88
N VAL A 198 10.26 8.43 43.61
CA VAL A 198 9.94 7.16 42.95
C VAL A 198 11.19 6.27 42.83
N ILE A 199 12.33 6.83 42.45
CA ILE A 199 13.60 6.09 42.37
C ILE A 199 13.98 5.50 43.73
N CYS A 200 13.88 6.30 44.80
CA CYS A 200 14.16 5.82 46.15
C CYS A 200 13.18 4.71 46.58
N ALA A 201 11.88 4.85 46.31
CA ALA A 201 10.88 3.83 46.62
C ALA A 201 11.17 2.51 45.88
N CYS A 202 11.48 2.59 44.58
CA CYS A 202 11.89 1.43 43.79
C CYS A 202 13.13 0.75 44.36
N PHE A 203 14.14 1.53 44.79
CA PHE A 203 15.36 0.99 45.38
C PHE A 203 15.11 0.28 46.72
N ILE A 204 14.24 0.83 47.57
CA ILE A 204 13.84 0.20 48.84
C ILE A 204 13.12 -1.12 48.59
N ILE A 205 12.15 -1.14 47.68
CA ILE A 205 11.42 -2.36 47.33
C ILE A 205 12.37 -3.41 46.73
N ALA A 206 13.24 -3.01 45.81
CA ALA A 206 14.24 -3.90 45.21
C ALA A 206 15.19 -4.49 46.28
N THR A 207 15.68 -3.66 47.20
CA THR A 207 16.56 -4.10 48.29
C THR A 207 15.83 -5.06 49.24
N PHE A 208 14.57 -4.77 49.56
CA PHE A 208 13.75 -5.64 50.40
C PHE A 208 13.49 -6.99 49.75
N LEU A 209 13.05 -7.00 48.48
CA LEU A 209 12.84 -8.24 47.71
C LEU A 209 14.13 -9.05 47.61
N PHE A 210 15.26 -8.40 47.31
CA PHE A 210 16.56 -9.05 47.29
C PHE A 210 16.92 -9.68 48.64
N GLY A 211 16.65 -8.99 49.75
CA GLY A 211 16.85 -9.53 51.09
C GLY A 211 15.97 -10.75 51.38
N ILE A 212 14.70 -10.71 50.99
CA ILE A 212 13.77 -11.85 51.13
C ILE A 212 14.21 -13.02 50.25
N ASP A 213 14.65 -12.77 49.02
CA ASP A 213 15.17 -13.79 48.12
C ASP A 213 16.41 -14.47 48.71
N LEU A 214 17.35 -13.70 49.29
CA LEU A 214 18.50 -14.25 50.00
C LEU A 214 18.09 -15.09 51.23
N MET A 215 17.13 -14.61 52.00
CA MET A 215 16.58 -15.34 53.16
C MET A 215 15.96 -16.67 52.73
N PHE A 216 15.14 -16.67 51.68
CA PHE A 216 14.53 -17.89 51.14
C PHE A 216 15.56 -18.82 50.52
N GLN A 217 16.55 -18.30 49.77
CA GLN A 217 17.64 -19.11 49.24
C GLN A 217 18.40 -19.81 50.36
N TRP A 218 18.73 -19.11 51.45
CA TRP A 218 19.38 -19.69 52.61
C TRP A 218 18.50 -20.74 53.29
N PHE A 219 17.23 -20.42 53.55
CA PHE A 219 16.27 -21.36 54.15
C PHE A 219 16.10 -22.63 53.31
N PHE A 220 15.96 -22.50 51.99
CA PHE A 220 15.81 -23.63 51.07
C PHE A 220 17.07 -24.49 50.93
N ARG A 221 18.26 -23.92 51.12
CA ARG A 221 19.51 -24.70 51.23
C ARG A 221 19.55 -25.52 52.52
N VAL A 222 19.14 -24.93 53.65
CA VAL A 222 19.14 -25.62 54.96
C VAL A 222 18.21 -26.84 54.96
N ILE A 223 17.02 -26.73 54.36
CA ILE A 223 16.07 -27.85 54.26
C ILE A 223 16.42 -28.86 53.15
N GLY A 224 17.52 -28.66 52.42
CA GLY A 224 18.02 -29.59 51.40
C GLY A 224 17.26 -29.59 50.07
N ILE A 225 16.39 -28.59 49.83
CA ILE A 225 15.68 -28.44 48.55
C ILE A 225 16.59 -27.83 47.47
N LEU A 226 17.48 -26.90 47.86
CA LEU A 226 18.45 -26.29 46.95
C LEU A 226 19.81 -27.01 47.10
N VAL A 227 20.27 -27.68 46.04
CA VAL A 227 21.61 -28.28 45.96
C VAL A 227 22.60 -27.24 45.45
N ASP A 228 23.74 -27.10 46.12
CA ASP A 228 24.83 -26.25 45.63
C ASP A 228 25.42 -26.85 44.34
N VAL A 229 25.42 -26.03 43.28
CA VAL A 229 25.84 -26.37 41.89
C VAL A 229 27.32 -26.79 41.79
N GLN A 230 28.11 -26.73 42.87
CA GLN A 230 29.50 -27.17 42.88
C GLN A 230 29.69 -28.70 42.92
N SER A 231 28.62 -29.49 43.03
CA SER A 231 28.71 -30.96 43.04
C SER A 231 28.60 -31.63 41.65
N THR A 232 28.46 -30.85 40.57
CA THR A 232 28.34 -31.38 39.18
C THR A 232 29.61 -31.22 38.35
N THR A 233 30.78 -31.48 38.95
CA THR A 233 31.99 -31.85 38.20
C THR A 233 32.36 -33.29 38.52
N VAL A 234 31.70 -34.22 37.82
CA VAL A 234 32.21 -35.55 37.46
C VAL A 234 31.77 -35.82 36.04
#